data_AF-A0AAX0AYK2-F1
#
_entry.id   AF-A0AAX0AYK2-F1
#
_cell.length_a   1.000
_cell.length_b   1.000
_cell.length_c   1.000
_cell.angle_alpha   90.00
_cell.angle_beta   90.00
_cell.angle_gamma   90.00
#
_symmetry.space_group_name_H-M   'P 1'
#
loop_
_entity.id
_entity.type
_entity.pdbx_description
1 polymer ?
#
loop_
_entity_poly.entity_id
_entity_poly.type
_entity_poly.pdbx_seq_one_letter_code
_entity_poly.pdbx_strand_id
1 'polypeptide(L)' 'MESDKYGAEVRRDEESASKLKINSVPYFVFNNKYAISGAQQPELFLEILEKVRKEELSLPVEKFTVEE' A
#
# COMPACT_ATOMS: atom_id res chain seq x y z
N MET A 1 31.80 6.18 -11.36
CA MET A 1 30.47 6.38 -10.72
C MET A 1 29.54 5.36 -11.35
N GLU A 2 29.09 4.35 -10.60
CA GLU A 2 27.99 3.47 -11.04
C GLU A 2 26.67 4.23 -10.78
N SER A 3 26.26 5.14 -11.68
CA SER A 3 25.04 5.94 -11.47
C SER A 3 23.75 5.17 -11.75
N ASP A 4 23.82 4.08 -12.51
CA ASP A 4 22.62 3.45 -13.11
C ASP A 4 22.21 2.13 -12.46
N LYS A 5 22.87 1.74 -11.35
CA LYS A 5 22.66 0.45 -10.68
C LYS A 5 21.20 0.15 -10.35
N TYR A 6 20.39 1.18 -10.07
CA TYR A 6 18.98 1.06 -9.71
C TYR A 6 18.03 1.73 -10.71
N GLY A 7 18.54 2.24 -11.84
CA GLY A 7 17.72 3.01 -12.80
C GLY A 7 16.54 2.21 -13.36
N ALA A 8 16.75 0.91 -13.61
CA ALA A 8 15.70 0.01 -14.09
C ALA A 8 14.61 -0.30 -13.03
N GLU A 9 14.94 -0.21 -11.73
CA GLU A 9 13.96 -0.37 -10.65
C GLU A 9 13.10 0.89 -10.53
N VAL A 10 13.72 2.07 -10.55
CA VAL A 10 13.02 3.36 -10.52
C VAL A 10 12.01 3.47 -11.67
N ARG A 11 12.41 3.12 -12.90
CA ARG A 11 11.50 3.13 -14.06
C ARG A 11 10.32 2.18 -13.91
N ARG A 12 10.55 0.98 -13.34
CA ARG A 12 9.47 0.01 -13.10
C ARG A 12 8.46 0.51 -12.06
N ASP A 13 8.93 1.21 -11.04
CA ASP A 13 8.06 1.80 -10.01
C ASP A 13 7.23 2.96 -10.59
N GLU A 14 7.84 3.83 -11.41
CA GLU A 14 7.15 4.91 -12.14
C GLU A 14 6.05 4.35 -13.07
N GLU A 15 6.35 3.31 -13.85
CA GLU A 15 5.37 2.64 -14.71
C GLU A 15 4.20 2.04 -13.92
N SER A 16 4.50 1.44 -12.77
CA SER A 16 3.49 0.86 -11.88
C SER A 16 2.58 1.93 -11.30
N ALA A 17 3.16 3.05 -10.84
CA ALA A 17 2.39 4.21 -10.36
C ALA A 17 1.49 4.80 -11.46
N SER A 18 2.01 4.91 -12.70
CA SER A 18 1.24 5.38 -13.85
C SER A 18 0.05 4.48 -14.18
N LYS A 19 0.22 3.15 -14.14
CA LYS A 19 -0.87 2.17 -14.33
C LYS A 19 -1.97 2.31 -13.27
N LEU A 20 -1.59 2.70 -12.04
CA LEU A 20 -2.51 2.99 -10.95
C LEU A 20 -3.10 4.42 -11.01
N LYS A 21 -2.81 5.19 -12.07
CA LYS A 21 -3.22 6.59 -12.27
C LYS A 21 -2.78 7.51 -11.12
N ILE A 22 -1.66 7.20 -10.47
CA ILE A 22 -1.05 8.03 -9.43
C ILE A 22 -0.32 9.18 -10.14
N ASN A 23 -0.92 10.37 -10.11
CA ASN A 23 -0.39 11.56 -10.81
C ASN A 23 0.25 12.59 -9.86
N SER A 24 0.21 12.35 -8.55
CA SER A 24 0.71 13.28 -7.53
C SER A 24 1.36 12.53 -6.37
N VAL A 25 2.42 13.11 -5.82
CA VAL A 25 3.15 12.58 -4.66
C VAL A 25 3.10 13.58 -3.50
N PRO A 26 3.12 13.12 -2.24
CA PRO A 26 3.16 11.72 -1.81
C PRO A 26 1.82 10.99 -2.00
N TYR A 27 1.86 9.69 -2.22
CA TYR A 27 0.69 8.82 -2.37
C TYR A 27 0.89 7.55 -1.56
N PHE A 28 -0.11 7.15 -0.79
CA PHE A 28 -0.04 6.03 0.13
C PHE A 28 -1.16 5.05 -0.20
N VAL A 29 -0.85 3.76 -0.26
CA VAL A 29 -1.83 2.68 -0.47
C VAL A 29 -1.76 1.73 0.71
N PHE A 30 -2.91 1.43 1.31
CA PHE A 30 -3.04 0.50 2.42
C PHE A 30 -3.85 -0.72 1.98
N ASN A 31 -3.20 -1.89 2.03
CA ASN A 31 -3.77 -3.20 1.69
C ASN A 31 -4.53 -3.23 0.34
N ASN A 32 -4.02 -2.48 -0.65
CA ASN A 32 -4.65 -2.30 -1.97
C ASN A 32 -6.13 -1.88 -1.94
N LYS A 33 -6.62 -1.37 -0.80
CA LYS A 33 -8.03 -1.07 -0.56
C LYS A 33 -8.27 0.41 -0.24
N TYR A 34 -7.35 1.02 0.50
CA TYR A 34 -7.40 2.44 0.83
C TYR A 34 -6.24 3.17 0.19
N ALA A 35 -6.48 4.39 -0.26
CA ALA A 35 -5.43 5.25 -0.77
C ALA A 35 -5.56 6.67 -0.22
N ILE A 36 -4.43 7.27 0.16
CA ILE A 36 -4.31 8.67 0.52
C ILE A 36 -3.44 9.36 -0.53
N SER A 37 -3.96 10.45 -1.11
CA SER A 37 -3.19 11.33 -1.97
C SER A 37 -2.82 12.62 -1.24
N GLY A 38 -1.54 13.00 -1.31
CA GLY A 38 -0.99 14.20 -0.68
C GLY A 38 -0.52 14.00 0.76
N ALA A 39 0.17 15.02 1.27
CA ALA A 39 0.63 15.07 2.66
C ALA A 39 -0.54 15.44 3.58
N GLN A 40 -1.42 14.47 3.83
CA GLN A 40 -2.58 14.65 4.72
C GLN A 40 -2.16 14.77 6.19
N GLN A 41 -3.11 15.16 7.03
CA GLN A 41 -2.89 15.29 8.47
C GLN A 41 -2.66 13.91 9.13
N PRO A 42 -1.81 13.81 10.17
CA PRO A 42 -1.51 12.54 10.85
C PRO A 42 -2.75 11.78 11.35
N GLU A 43 -3.79 12.50 11.76
CA GLU A 43 -5.04 11.92 12.29
C GLU A 43 -5.74 11.04 11.23
N LEU A 44 -5.69 11.45 9.95
CA LEU A 44 -6.26 10.65 8.86
C LEU A 44 -5.48 9.35 8.66
N PHE A 45 -4.15 9.39 8.78
CA PHE A 45 -3.34 8.18 8.71
C PHE A 45 -3.66 7.23 9.85
N LEU A 46 -3.82 7.74 11.08
CA LEU A 46 -4.18 6.94 12.23
C LEU A 46 -5.54 6.24 12.02
N GLU A 47 -6.55 6.99 11.56
CA GLU A 47 -7.89 6.43 11.29
C GLU A 47 -7.83 5.28 10.27
N ILE A 48 -7.11 5.46 9.16
CA ILE A 48 -7.00 4.42 8.12
C ILE A 48 -6.26 3.20 8.66
N LEU A 49 -5.16 3.39 9.41
CA LEU A 49 -4.41 2.28 9.99
C LEU A 49 -5.26 1.48 10.99
N GLU A 50 -6.03 2.16 11.84
CA GLU A 50 -6.96 1.50 12.77
C GLU A 50 -8.05 0.71 12.02
N LYS A 51 -8.58 1.29 10.94
CA LYS A 51 -9.59 0.65 10.09
C LYS A 51 -9.04 -0.61 9.42
N VAL A 52 -7.89 -0.52 8.76
CA VAL A 52 -7.23 -1.65 8.12
C VAL A 52 -6.94 -2.75 9.15
N ARG A 53 -6.40 -2.38 10.32
CA ARG A 53 -6.15 -3.34 11.40
C ARG A 53 -7.41 -4.06 11.84
N LYS A 54 -8.53 -3.33 12.03
CA LYS A 54 -9.79 -3.93 12.45
C LYS A 54 -10.35 -4.89 11.40
N GLU A 55 -10.25 -4.52 10.13
CA GLU A 55 -10.71 -5.37 9.02
C GLU A 55 -9.92 -6.68 8.95
N GLU A 56 -8.60 -6.61 9.02
CA GLU A 56 -7.72 -7.80 9.04
C GLU A 56 -7.98 -8.71 10.25
N LEU A 57 -8.24 -8.13 11.44
CA LEU A 57 -8.62 -8.92 12.62
C LEU A 57 -10.05 -9.49 12.56
N SER A 58 -10.93 -8.89 11.76
CA SER A 58 -12.33 -9.31 11.65
C SER A 58 -12.58 -10.40 10.61
N LEU A 59 -11.56 -10.75 9.82
CA LEU A 59 -11.61 -11.93 8.96
C LEU A 59 -11.71 -13.17 9.86
N PRO A 60 -12.71 -14.05 9.67
CA PRO A 60 -12.70 -15.33 10.36
C PRO A 60 -11.42 -16.04 9.97
N VAL A 61 -10.59 -16.38 10.96
CA VAL A 61 -9.48 -17.31 10.76
C VAL A 61 -10.12 -18.57 10.18
N GLU A 62 -9.96 -18.78 8.88
CA GLU A 62 -10.35 -20.01 8.23
C GLU A 62 -9.54 -21.08 8.94
N LYS A 63 -10.20 -21.78 9.87
CA LYS A 63 -9.58 -22.87 10.61
C LYS A 63 -9.15 -23.86 9.55
N PHE A 64 -7.84 -23.92 9.27
CA PHE A 64 -7.27 -25.05 8.56
C PHE A 64 -7.55 -26.29 9.42
N THR A 65 -8.67 -26.94 9.15
CA THR A 65 -8.94 -28.29 9.62
C THR A 65 -7.95 -29.17 8.87
N VAL A 66 -6.90 -29.58 9.57
CA VAL A 66 -6.08 -30.72 9.14
C VAL A 66 -6.96 -31.94 9.37
N GLU A 67 -7.50 -32.50 8.31
CA GLU A 67 -8.09 -33.84 8.36
C GLU A 67 -6.94 -34.84 8.59
N GLU A 68 -7.06 -35.66 9.64
CA GLU A 68 -6.16 -36.79 9.95
C GLU A 68 -6.32 -37.94 8.94
#